data_AF-A8II61-F1
#
_entry.id   AF-A8II61-F1
#
_cell.length_a   1.000
_cell.length_b   1.000
_cell.length_c   1.000
_cell.angle_alpha   90.00
_cell.angle_beta   90.00
_cell.angle_gamma   90.00
#
_symmetry.space_group_name_H-M   'P 1'
#
loop_
_entity.id
_entity.type
_entity.pdbx_description
1 polymer ?
#
loop_
_entity_poly.entity_id
_entity_poly.type
_entity_poly.pdbx_seq_one_letter_code
_entity_poly.pdbx_strand_id
1 'polypeptide(L)'
;MMVVDDAARVAPDFSQARDILSTMEVRLPGRRLADGGVAQDLVLPVRLFMYGPFLRLPEGRYCLSFDGDFSAPVQKGHPMLGVEVIAQNRMLRAWRDFTHEELRAGDRSLFFEVPHALSMESGADAPFEFRFTGFGTSRFTISGLTLRTASEAETAAAPPMRWRMLGRLRLVPASGPVGLSPVSVSALKFWRSWSPLFLPAGLHRLEVAARVGAVSQPDEPALEISVRTRDGGVLGTEVFSSAQLAGERGSFLFEVPPDASLDSGVPQKIDIGIRHFRKASLKLDALDIVHLPAGTGPAAGVFAKTVRGATTRKKILVFGNCQGSLVARAFRENPGFSKQFSVKHHFMELPPNLHEQGRRDIEECDLLLIQDIKEWEQYPLKEHVPADLPTLRYPCVRFASLWPFDAFNGPDDKFARNKDYPNFEFTYFDGLLARLRKEIPDPEARFAAYRDLDVKGVIDPKRLHTFEEKRLLAMDEKFPAGMGAYILENFRRKRVFYTTAHPNGAILSMLMKYLAKELGVRQLFWFSGPLDSLRSLQIPVHPKVAAALDVRWAGADARYLVRGEKVTWEDYFRKYISYYG
;
A
#
# COMPACT_ATOMS: atom_id res chain seq x y z
N MET A 1 20.77 23.35 1.64
CA MET A 1 19.60 23.51 0.75
C MET A 1 20.08 24.34 -0.44
N MET A 2 20.55 23.68 -1.52
CA MET A 2 20.99 24.40 -2.73
C MET A 2 19.75 24.74 -3.54
N VAL A 3 19.58 26.01 -3.88
CA VAL A 3 18.56 26.53 -4.79
C VAL A 3 18.81 25.85 -6.14
N VAL A 4 18.01 24.85 -6.46
CA VAL A 4 17.96 24.27 -7.81
C VAL A 4 17.28 25.34 -8.66
N ASP A 5 17.89 25.68 -9.79
CA ASP A 5 17.31 26.60 -10.78
C ASP A 5 15.96 26.03 -11.25
N ASP A 6 14.88 26.54 -10.65
CA ASP A 6 13.49 26.18 -10.96
C ASP A 6 13.12 26.88 -12.27
N ALA A 7 13.61 26.34 -13.39
CA ALA A 7 13.03 26.66 -14.68
C ALA A 7 11.54 26.33 -14.59
N ALA A 8 10.70 27.37 -14.50
CA ALA A 8 9.28 27.29 -14.21
C ALA A 8 8.62 26.23 -15.10
N ARG A 9 8.37 25.05 -14.53
CA ARG A 9 7.61 24.01 -15.23
C ARG A 9 6.23 24.58 -15.47
N VAL A 10 5.89 24.83 -16.73
CA VAL A 10 4.54 25.26 -17.14
C VAL A 10 3.57 24.26 -16.54
N ALA A 11 2.70 24.73 -15.64
CA ALA A 11 1.72 23.88 -15.00
C ALA A 11 0.83 23.24 -16.08
N PRO A 12 0.57 21.92 -16.03
CA PRO A 12 -0.30 21.29 -17.01
C PRO A 12 -1.69 21.92 -16.98
N ASP A 13 -2.21 22.30 -18.14
CA ASP A 13 -3.56 22.83 -18.30
C ASP A 13 -4.57 21.67 -18.24
N PHE A 14 -5.37 21.64 -17.17
CA PHE A 14 -6.45 20.66 -16.98
C PHE A 14 -7.84 21.23 -17.31
N SER A 15 -7.92 22.42 -17.91
CA SER A 15 -9.19 22.98 -18.41
C SER A 15 -9.78 22.12 -19.54
N GLN A 16 -8.92 21.41 -20.28
CA GLN A 16 -9.29 20.40 -21.26
C GLN A 16 -9.16 18.99 -20.68
N ALA A 17 -9.99 18.07 -21.16
CA ALA A 17 -9.91 16.67 -20.80
C ALA A 17 -8.59 16.06 -21.28
N ARG A 18 -7.78 15.58 -20.34
CA ARG A 18 -6.51 14.92 -20.60
C ARG A 18 -6.67 13.41 -20.50
N ASP A 19 -6.34 12.68 -21.57
CA ASP A 19 -6.25 11.22 -21.52
C ASP A 19 -5.03 10.79 -20.70
N ILE A 20 -5.26 9.91 -19.72
CA ILE A 20 -4.24 9.36 -18.85
C ILE A 20 -4.19 7.83 -18.88
N LEU A 21 -5.03 7.14 -19.68
CA LEU A 21 -5.11 5.67 -19.70
C LEU A 21 -3.80 5.00 -20.09
N SER A 22 -3.10 5.57 -21.06
CA SER A 22 -1.80 5.08 -21.55
C SER A 22 -0.69 5.17 -20.50
N THR A 23 -0.86 6.05 -19.50
CA THR A 23 0.10 6.28 -18.42
C THR A 23 -0.17 5.43 -17.18
N MET A 24 -1.30 4.72 -17.13
CA MET A 24 -1.64 3.82 -16.02
C MET A 24 -0.72 2.60 -15.99
N GLU A 25 -0.31 2.17 -14.80
CA GLU A 25 0.31 0.86 -14.60
C GLU A 25 -0.78 -0.22 -14.50
N VAL A 26 -0.62 -1.31 -15.25
CA VAL A 26 -1.57 -2.43 -15.28
C VAL A 26 -0.93 -3.64 -14.59
N ARG A 27 -1.68 -4.30 -13.71
CA ARG A 27 -1.26 -5.52 -13.01
C ARG A 27 -2.31 -6.61 -13.20
N LEU A 28 -1.85 -7.87 -13.15
CA LEU A 28 -2.76 -9.01 -13.12
C LEU A 28 -3.78 -8.84 -11.97
N PRO A 29 -5.09 -9.02 -12.25
CA PRO A 29 -5.66 -9.72 -13.40
C PRO A 29 -5.88 -8.87 -14.66
N GLY A 30 -5.55 -7.59 -14.64
CA GLY A 30 -5.65 -6.69 -15.80
C GLY A 30 -4.62 -7.01 -16.87
N ARG A 31 -4.97 -6.70 -18.13
CA ARG A 31 -4.10 -6.80 -19.30
C ARG A 31 -4.30 -5.60 -20.19
N ARG A 32 -3.19 -4.98 -20.63
CA ARG A 32 -3.22 -3.95 -21.66
C ARG A 32 -3.40 -4.60 -23.03
N LEU A 33 -4.36 -4.11 -23.80
CA LEU A 33 -4.68 -4.54 -25.17
C LEU A 33 -3.81 -3.79 -26.19
N ALA A 34 -3.83 -4.26 -27.44
CA ALA A 34 -3.02 -3.68 -28.52
C ALA A 34 -3.42 -2.24 -28.88
N ASP A 35 -4.68 -1.87 -28.63
CA ASP A 35 -5.23 -0.52 -28.82
C ASP A 35 -4.95 0.42 -27.62
N GLY A 36 -4.23 -0.05 -26.61
CA GLY A 36 -3.96 0.70 -25.37
C GLY A 36 -5.04 0.56 -24.30
N GLY A 37 -6.20 -0.05 -24.61
CA GLY A 37 -7.25 -0.35 -23.64
C GLY A 37 -6.79 -1.31 -22.55
N VAL A 38 -7.52 -1.36 -21.43
CA VAL A 38 -7.21 -2.23 -20.30
C VAL A 38 -8.37 -3.16 -20.03
N ALA A 39 -8.16 -4.46 -20.27
CA ALA A 39 -9.15 -5.50 -20.05
C ALA A 39 -8.96 -6.20 -18.70
N GLN A 40 -10.08 -6.58 -18.08
CA GLN A 40 -10.12 -7.51 -16.95
C GLN A 40 -10.92 -8.76 -17.35
N ASP A 41 -10.19 -9.84 -17.65
CA ASP A 41 -10.78 -11.08 -18.19
C ASP A 41 -11.14 -12.12 -17.11
N LEU A 42 -10.59 -11.96 -15.90
CA LEU A 42 -10.71 -12.94 -14.81
C LEU A 42 -11.84 -12.55 -13.84
N VAL A 43 -12.76 -13.51 -13.66
CA VAL A 43 -13.81 -13.52 -12.62
C VAL A 43 -13.24 -14.02 -11.28
N LEU A 44 -11.98 -13.65 -11.01
CA LEU A 44 -11.36 -13.91 -9.72
C LEU A 44 -11.67 -12.74 -8.78
N PRO A 45 -11.79 -13.02 -7.49
CA PRO A 45 -12.16 -12.01 -6.52
C PRO A 45 -11.18 -10.85 -6.46
N VAL A 46 -11.74 -9.74 -5.98
CA VAL A 46 -11.25 -8.37 -5.89
C VAL A 46 -9.74 -8.18 -5.93
N ARG A 47 -9.27 -7.49 -6.99
CA ARG A 47 -7.87 -7.07 -7.12
C ARG A 47 -7.77 -5.69 -7.75
N LEU A 48 -6.82 -4.91 -7.23
CA LEU A 48 -6.26 -3.76 -7.91
C LEU A 48 -5.65 -4.25 -9.22
N PHE A 49 -6.18 -3.80 -10.36
CA PHE A 49 -5.71 -4.23 -11.68
C PHE A 49 -5.09 -3.08 -12.49
N MET A 50 -5.38 -1.84 -12.12
CA MET A 50 -4.83 -0.66 -12.79
C MET A 50 -4.66 0.47 -11.77
N TYR A 51 -3.52 1.17 -11.79
CA TYR A 51 -3.24 2.31 -10.92
C TYR A 51 -2.27 3.31 -11.53
N GLY A 52 -2.07 4.45 -10.87
CA GLY A 52 -1.28 5.57 -11.40
C GLY A 52 -2.12 6.45 -12.31
N PRO A 53 -1.50 7.24 -13.21
CA PRO A 53 -0.21 7.85 -12.96
C PRO A 53 -0.21 8.62 -11.63
N PHE A 54 0.95 8.93 -11.08
CA PHE A 54 1.05 9.83 -9.95
C PHE A 54 1.15 11.27 -10.46
N LEU A 55 0.04 12.02 -10.37
CA LEU A 55 -0.06 13.40 -10.89
C LEU A 55 0.01 14.42 -9.78
N ARG A 56 0.84 15.44 -9.96
CA ARG A 56 0.78 16.66 -9.14
C ARG A 56 -0.31 17.56 -9.75
N LEU A 57 -1.27 18.00 -8.94
CA LEU A 57 -2.44 18.73 -9.39
C LEU A 57 -2.48 20.12 -8.75
N PRO A 58 -2.85 21.18 -9.50
CA PRO A 58 -3.18 22.48 -8.92
C PRO A 58 -4.33 22.37 -7.91
N GLU A 59 -4.43 23.33 -7.00
CA GLU A 59 -5.61 23.47 -6.15
C GLU A 59 -6.87 23.56 -7.03
N GLY A 60 -7.92 22.84 -6.64
CA GLY A 60 -9.19 22.90 -7.36
C GLY A 60 -10.00 21.61 -7.29
N ARG A 61 -11.01 21.55 -8.15
CA ARG A 61 -11.95 20.44 -8.25
C ARG A 61 -11.76 19.74 -9.58
N TYR A 62 -11.84 18.42 -9.57
CA TYR A 62 -11.52 17.60 -10.72
C TYR A 62 -12.57 16.52 -10.94
N CYS A 63 -12.71 16.12 -12.19
CA CYS A 63 -13.52 15.00 -12.62
C CYS A 63 -12.62 13.97 -13.33
N LEU A 64 -12.62 12.75 -12.82
CA LEU A 64 -12.05 11.58 -13.47
C LEU A 64 -13.19 10.82 -14.15
N SER A 65 -13.15 10.73 -15.48
CA SER A 65 -14.15 10.01 -16.27
C SER A 65 -13.49 8.86 -17.02
N PHE A 66 -14.20 7.75 -17.17
CA PHE A 66 -13.69 6.61 -17.93
C PHE A 66 -14.74 6.05 -18.88
N ASP A 67 -14.26 5.42 -19.95
CA ASP A 67 -15.08 4.77 -20.94
C ASP A 67 -14.68 3.32 -21.10
N GLY A 68 -15.63 2.50 -21.51
CA GLY A 68 -15.39 1.08 -21.65
C GLY A 68 -16.60 0.28 -22.09
N ASP A 69 -16.32 -0.99 -22.38
CA ASP A 69 -17.33 -2.02 -22.60
C ASP A 69 -17.45 -2.89 -21.34
N PHE A 70 -18.67 -3.05 -20.84
CA PHE A 70 -18.96 -3.71 -19.57
C PHE A 70 -19.95 -4.84 -19.82
N SER A 71 -19.48 -6.08 -19.76
CA SER A 71 -20.35 -7.24 -19.97
C SER A 71 -21.30 -7.45 -18.80
N ALA A 72 -22.36 -8.22 -19.03
CA ALA A 72 -23.36 -8.52 -18.01
C ALA A 72 -22.73 -9.22 -16.80
N PRO A 73 -22.99 -8.76 -15.56
CA PRO A 73 -22.40 -9.36 -14.37
C PRO A 73 -23.02 -10.71 -14.06
N VAL A 74 -22.20 -11.58 -13.45
CA VAL A 74 -22.64 -12.78 -12.74
C VAL A 74 -23.55 -12.39 -11.57
N GLN A 75 -23.29 -11.24 -10.96
CA GLN A 75 -23.98 -10.68 -9.80
C GLN A 75 -24.66 -9.35 -10.12
N LYS A 76 -25.92 -9.37 -10.56
CA LYS A 76 -26.71 -8.16 -10.83
C LYS A 76 -26.91 -7.31 -9.58
N GLY A 77 -26.89 -5.98 -9.73
CA GLY A 77 -27.04 -5.01 -8.64
C GLY A 77 -25.86 -4.93 -7.66
N HIS A 78 -24.76 -5.64 -7.93
CA HIS A 78 -23.55 -5.56 -7.14
C HIS A 78 -22.45 -4.77 -7.88
N PRO A 79 -21.55 -4.08 -7.16
CA PRO A 79 -20.46 -3.37 -7.79
C PRO A 79 -19.61 -4.28 -8.68
N MET A 80 -19.22 -3.78 -9.85
CA MET A 80 -18.24 -4.41 -10.74
C MET A 80 -16.88 -3.75 -10.68
N LEU A 81 -16.88 -2.42 -10.53
CA LEU A 81 -15.68 -1.60 -10.55
C LEU A 81 -15.66 -0.66 -9.35
N GLY A 82 -14.50 -0.49 -8.71
CA GLY A 82 -14.23 0.52 -7.70
C GLY A 82 -13.12 1.44 -8.18
N VAL A 83 -13.28 2.75 -7.96
CA VAL A 83 -12.32 3.78 -8.34
C VAL A 83 -11.96 4.62 -7.12
N GLU A 84 -10.66 4.72 -6.83
CA GLU A 84 -10.08 5.52 -5.73
C GLU A 84 -9.24 6.66 -6.31
N VAL A 85 -9.32 7.81 -5.67
CA VAL A 85 -8.35 8.91 -5.82
C VAL A 85 -7.62 9.09 -4.49
N ILE A 86 -6.31 8.91 -4.49
CA ILE A 86 -5.48 8.91 -3.29
C ILE A 86 -4.35 9.91 -3.45
N ALA A 87 -4.17 10.83 -2.49
CA ALA A 87 -2.94 11.62 -2.43
C ALA A 87 -1.82 10.80 -1.78
N GLN A 88 -0.55 10.94 -2.21
CA GLN A 88 0.61 10.09 -1.85
C GLN A 88 0.79 9.86 -0.34
N ASN A 89 0.29 10.76 0.50
CA ASN A 89 0.17 10.60 1.96
C ASN A 89 -0.91 9.60 2.39
N ARG A 90 -1.38 8.75 1.48
CA ARG A 90 -2.45 7.76 1.62
C ARG A 90 -3.80 8.36 2.02
N MET A 91 -4.00 9.64 1.75
CA MET A 91 -5.27 10.31 2.03
C MET A 91 -6.27 9.98 0.93
N LEU A 92 -7.39 9.36 1.29
CA LEU A 92 -8.48 9.12 0.32
C LEU A 92 -9.17 10.44 0.01
N ARG A 93 -9.20 10.84 -1.25
CA ARG A 93 -9.84 12.08 -1.70
C ARG A 93 -11.20 11.84 -2.31
N ALA A 94 -11.35 10.70 -3.00
CA ALA A 94 -12.64 10.22 -3.44
C ALA A 94 -12.65 8.71 -3.60
N TRP A 95 -13.83 8.13 -3.42
CA TRP A 95 -14.12 6.74 -3.69
C TRP A 95 -15.50 6.61 -4.28
N ARG A 96 -15.60 5.80 -5.31
CA ARG A 96 -16.88 5.35 -5.82
C ARG A 96 -16.76 3.94 -6.37
N ASP A 97 -17.79 3.14 -6.11
CA ASP A 97 -17.98 1.89 -6.80
C ASP A 97 -19.13 2.01 -7.80
N PHE A 98 -19.13 1.17 -8.83
CA PHE A 98 -20.04 1.23 -9.96
C PHE A 98 -20.65 -0.16 -10.22
N THR A 99 -21.97 -0.21 -10.32
CA THR A 99 -22.74 -1.38 -10.77
C THR A 99 -22.81 -1.40 -12.30
N HIS A 100 -23.19 -2.56 -12.85
CA HIS A 100 -23.43 -2.69 -14.28
C HIS A 100 -24.51 -1.71 -14.78
N GLU A 101 -25.58 -1.53 -14.01
CA GLU A 101 -26.69 -0.65 -14.37
C GLU A 101 -26.23 0.82 -14.49
N GLU A 102 -25.44 1.30 -13.53
CA GLU A 102 -24.83 2.64 -13.56
C GLU A 102 -23.90 2.81 -14.77
N LEU A 103 -23.01 1.83 -14.99
CA LEU A 103 -22.04 1.87 -16.10
C LEU A 103 -22.73 1.85 -17.48
N ARG A 104 -23.85 1.15 -17.61
CA ARG A 104 -24.67 1.10 -18.83
C ARG A 104 -25.48 2.38 -19.01
N ALA A 105 -25.89 3.03 -17.94
CA ALA A 105 -26.57 4.32 -17.98
C ALA A 105 -25.62 5.48 -18.32
N GLY A 106 -24.31 5.22 -18.46
CA GLY A 106 -23.30 6.24 -18.77
C GLY A 106 -22.71 6.92 -17.54
N ASP A 107 -23.02 6.44 -16.33
CA ASP A 107 -22.49 6.98 -15.09
C ASP A 107 -21.09 6.41 -14.82
N ARG A 108 -20.06 7.17 -15.24
CA ARG A 108 -18.66 6.73 -15.27
C ARG A 108 -17.69 7.81 -14.80
N SER A 109 -18.16 8.65 -13.87
CA SER A 109 -17.41 9.80 -13.38
C SER A 109 -17.22 9.75 -11.86
N LEU A 110 -16.06 10.24 -11.44
CA LEU A 110 -15.67 10.42 -10.05
C LEU A 110 -15.16 11.85 -9.84
N PHE A 111 -15.79 12.59 -8.95
CA PHE A 111 -15.41 13.95 -8.61
C PHE A 111 -14.58 13.98 -7.33
N PHE A 112 -13.59 14.87 -7.27
CA PHE A 112 -12.75 15.04 -6.09
C PHE A 112 -12.17 16.46 -5.99
N GLU A 113 -11.75 16.83 -4.78
CA GLU A 113 -11.13 18.11 -4.49
C GLU A 113 -9.65 17.93 -4.10
N VAL A 114 -8.81 18.79 -4.67
CA VAL A 114 -7.40 19.00 -4.34
C VAL A 114 -7.33 20.27 -3.47
N PRO A 115 -7.21 20.13 -2.14
CA PRO A 115 -7.09 21.29 -1.26
C PRO A 115 -5.69 21.91 -1.42
N HIS A 116 -5.56 23.21 -1.13
CA HIS A 116 -4.28 23.92 -1.15
C HIS A 116 -3.15 23.12 -0.48
N ALA A 117 -3.38 22.56 0.72
CA ALA A 117 -2.35 21.82 1.47
C ALA A 117 -1.78 20.57 0.77
N LEU A 118 -2.43 20.08 -0.29
CA LEU A 118 -1.96 18.95 -1.11
C LEU A 118 -1.58 19.37 -2.54
N SER A 119 -1.79 20.64 -2.89
CA SER A 119 -1.61 21.14 -4.24
C SER A 119 -0.16 21.51 -4.55
N MET A 120 0.14 21.68 -5.84
CA MET A 120 1.47 22.10 -6.32
C MET A 120 1.91 23.45 -5.78
N GLU A 121 0.96 24.34 -5.50
CA GLU A 121 1.20 25.70 -5.02
C GLU A 121 1.69 25.76 -3.57
N SER A 122 1.40 24.74 -2.75
CA SER A 122 1.75 24.74 -1.32
C SER A 122 3.23 24.51 -1.01
N GLY A 123 4.01 24.01 -1.97
CA GLY A 123 5.36 23.51 -1.73
C GLY A 123 5.43 22.19 -0.93
N ALA A 124 4.30 21.70 -0.40
CA ALA A 124 4.13 20.40 0.25
C ALA A 124 3.37 19.43 -0.68
N ASP A 125 3.63 19.54 -1.96
CA ASP A 125 2.75 19.01 -2.98
C ASP A 125 2.69 17.47 -2.97
N ALA A 126 1.48 16.95 -2.87
CA ALA A 126 1.22 15.51 -2.79
C ALA A 126 0.74 15.01 -4.16
N PRO A 127 1.44 14.09 -4.81
CA PRO A 127 0.96 13.52 -6.06
C PRO A 127 -0.25 12.61 -5.81
N PHE A 128 -1.17 12.63 -6.74
CA PHE A 128 -2.44 11.93 -6.74
C PHE A 128 -2.31 10.66 -7.58
N GLU A 129 -2.69 9.53 -6.99
CA GLU A 129 -2.76 8.23 -7.60
C GLU A 129 -4.23 7.86 -7.83
N PHE A 130 -4.53 7.34 -9.01
CA PHE A 130 -5.84 6.78 -9.33
C PHE A 130 -5.74 5.26 -9.26
N ARG A 131 -6.72 4.59 -8.63
CA ARG A 131 -6.72 3.13 -8.53
C ARG A 131 -8.03 2.54 -8.97
N PHE A 132 -7.95 1.46 -9.73
CA PHE A 132 -9.09 0.73 -10.27
C PHE A 132 -9.07 -0.70 -9.73
N THR A 133 -10.15 -1.04 -9.06
CA THR A 133 -10.35 -2.33 -8.42
C THR A 133 -11.54 -3.02 -9.07
N GLY A 134 -11.32 -4.16 -9.70
CA GLY A 134 -12.43 -4.96 -10.22
C GLY A 134 -12.90 -5.94 -9.18
N PHE A 135 -14.21 -6.02 -8.95
CA PHE A 135 -14.79 -6.90 -7.93
C PHE A 135 -14.98 -8.35 -8.39
N GLY A 136 -14.57 -8.68 -9.62
CA GLY A 136 -14.65 -10.03 -10.16
C GLY A 136 -16.08 -10.49 -10.42
N THR A 137 -17.02 -9.55 -10.62
CA THR A 137 -18.43 -9.87 -10.92
C THR A 137 -18.73 -9.88 -12.41
N SER A 138 -17.83 -9.36 -13.25
CA SER A 138 -17.97 -9.31 -14.70
C SER A 138 -16.63 -9.14 -15.41
N ARG A 139 -16.62 -9.37 -16.72
CA ARG A 139 -15.53 -8.96 -17.61
C ARG A 139 -15.81 -7.57 -18.17
N PHE A 140 -14.78 -6.76 -18.32
CA PHE A 140 -14.90 -5.44 -18.92
C PHE A 140 -13.57 -4.96 -19.49
N THR A 141 -13.66 -3.97 -20.37
CA THR A 141 -12.52 -3.28 -20.96
C THR A 141 -12.69 -1.78 -20.74
N ILE A 142 -11.68 -1.13 -20.17
CA ILE A 142 -11.59 0.33 -20.10
C ILE A 142 -10.85 0.80 -21.35
N SER A 143 -11.52 1.57 -22.20
CA SER A 143 -10.99 2.08 -23.48
C SER A 143 -10.57 3.55 -23.41
N GLY A 144 -10.99 4.28 -22.38
CA GLY A 144 -10.60 5.68 -22.17
C GLY A 144 -10.59 6.05 -20.68
N LEU A 145 -9.69 6.95 -20.29
CA LEU A 145 -9.61 7.49 -18.94
C LEU A 145 -9.15 8.95 -19.03
N THR A 146 -10.04 9.89 -18.71
CA THR A 146 -9.76 11.32 -18.81
C THR A 146 -9.83 12.01 -17.46
N LEU A 147 -8.98 13.02 -17.28
CA LEU A 147 -8.96 13.92 -16.13
C LEU A 147 -9.14 15.36 -16.61
N ARG A 148 -10.05 16.11 -15.99
CA ARG A 148 -10.28 17.54 -16.23
C ARG A 148 -10.63 18.28 -14.94
N THR A 149 -10.57 19.61 -14.98
CA THR A 149 -11.20 20.44 -13.94
C THR A 149 -12.73 20.28 -13.96
N ALA A 150 -13.32 20.34 -12.78
CA ALA A 150 -14.76 20.26 -12.56
C ALA A 150 -15.28 21.59 -12.04
N SER A 151 -16.50 21.93 -12.43
CA SER A 151 -17.20 23.08 -11.87
C SER A 151 -17.63 22.82 -10.41
N GLU A 152 -17.91 23.91 -9.69
CA GLU A 152 -18.47 23.84 -8.35
C GLU A 152 -19.79 23.09 -8.30
N ALA A 153 -20.69 23.34 -9.27
CA ALA A 153 -21.99 22.71 -9.34
C ALA A 153 -21.90 21.19 -9.52
N GLU A 154 -21.00 20.72 -10.39
CA GLU A 154 -20.75 19.29 -10.58
C GLU A 154 -20.24 18.62 -9.29
N THR A 155 -19.34 19.31 -8.57
CA THR A 155 -18.74 18.76 -7.35
C THR A 155 -19.72 18.77 -6.18
N ALA A 156 -20.55 19.80 -6.05
CA ALA A 156 -21.60 19.87 -5.04
C ALA A 156 -22.70 18.81 -5.26
N ALA A 157 -22.91 18.39 -6.52
CA ALA A 157 -23.83 17.32 -6.87
C ALA A 157 -23.22 15.90 -6.72
N ALA A 158 -21.92 15.80 -6.40
CA ALA A 158 -21.25 14.52 -6.30
C ALA A 158 -21.84 13.68 -5.14
N PRO A 159 -22.13 12.38 -5.36
CA PRO A 159 -22.63 11.53 -4.29
C PRO A 159 -21.56 11.35 -3.20
N PRO A 160 -21.95 11.15 -1.93
CA PRO A 160 -21.00 10.86 -0.88
C PRO A 160 -20.28 9.54 -1.14
N MET A 161 -19.07 9.39 -0.59
CA MET A 161 -18.33 8.14 -0.69
C MET A 161 -19.14 7.00 -0.06
N ARG A 162 -19.48 6.01 -0.88
CA ARG A 162 -20.30 4.86 -0.51
C ARG A 162 -19.59 3.57 -0.87
N TRP A 163 -19.57 2.62 0.06
CA TRP A 163 -19.08 1.26 -0.17
C TRP A 163 -20.26 0.30 -0.11
N ARG A 164 -20.62 -0.30 -1.24
CA ARG A 164 -21.66 -1.33 -1.31
C ARG A 164 -21.07 -2.70 -0.94
N MET A 165 -21.36 -3.15 0.29
CA MET A 165 -20.65 -4.26 0.93
C MET A 165 -21.34 -5.61 0.75
N LEU A 166 -22.65 -5.66 0.52
CA LEU A 166 -23.39 -6.93 0.52
C LEU A 166 -22.81 -7.95 -0.46
N GLY A 167 -22.53 -7.55 -1.70
CA GLY A 167 -21.92 -8.44 -2.70
C GLY A 167 -20.49 -8.87 -2.34
N ARG A 168 -19.75 -7.99 -1.66
CA ARG A 168 -18.34 -8.20 -1.28
C ARG A 168 -18.17 -9.16 -0.10
N LEU A 169 -19.21 -9.36 0.70
CA LEU A 169 -19.18 -10.27 1.86
C LEU A 169 -19.67 -11.68 1.53
N ARG A 170 -20.26 -11.92 0.36
CA ARG A 170 -20.84 -13.22 0.00
C ARG A 170 -19.76 -14.24 -0.32
N LEU A 171 -19.89 -15.45 0.22
CA LEU A 171 -19.00 -16.56 -0.14
C LEU A 171 -19.26 -17.09 -1.57
N VAL A 172 -20.45 -16.89 -2.12
CA VAL A 172 -20.82 -17.37 -3.46
C VAL A 172 -21.34 -16.20 -4.29
N PRO A 173 -20.85 -16.00 -5.53
CA PRO A 173 -21.26 -14.92 -6.38
C PRO A 173 -22.66 -15.19 -6.95
N ALA A 174 -23.70 -14.94 -6.15
CA ALA A 174 -25.09 -15.00 -6.59
C ALA A 174 -25.68 -13.58 -6.69
N SER A 175 -26.69 -13.42 -7.53
CA SER A 175 -27.39 -12.15 -7.70
C SER A 175 -28.43 -11.92 -6.59
N GLY A 176 -28.74 -10.66 -6.33
CA GLY A 176 -29.87 -10.27 -5.50
C GLY A 176 -29.66 -10.46 -3.98
N PRO A 177 -30.75 -10.38 -3.20
CA PRO A 177 -30.69 -10.33 -1.74
C PRO A 177 -30.18 -11.61 -1.08
N VAL A 178 -29.68 -11.48 0.15
CA VAL A 178 -29.18 -12.60 0.97
C VAL A 178 -30.21 -12.98 2.02
N GLY A 179 -30.79 -14.18 1.90
CA GLY A 179 -31.68 -14.73 2.91
C GLY A 179 -30.91 -15.22 4.15
N LEU A 180 -31.39 -14.90 5.34
CA LEU A 180 -30.93 -15.42 6.64
C LEU A 180 -32.12 -16.05 7.33
N SER A 181 -32.12 -17.37 7.46
CA SER A 181 -33.18 -18.11 8.14
C SER A 181 -32.69 -18.64 9.49
N PRO A 182 -33.58 -18.94 10.44
CA PRO A 182 -33.21 -19.55 11.73
C PRO A 182 -32.38 -20.83 11.62
N VAL A 183 -32.58 -21.59 10.53
CA VAL A 183 -31.84 -22.82 10.23
C VAL A 183 -30.50 -22.58 9.52
N SER A 184 -30.22 -21.35 9.09
CA SER A 184 -29.00 -21.04 8.35
C SER A 184 -27.82 -20.72 9.25
N VAL A 185 -26.63 -21.06 8.76
CA VAL A 185 -25.36 -20.72 9.40
C VAL A 185 -24.81 -19.47 8.73
N SER A 186 -24.85 -18.32 9.43
CA SER A 186 -24.41 -17.03 8.89
C SER A 186 -22.97 -17.06 8.37
N ALA A 187 -22.07 -17.77 9.05
CA ALA A 187 -20.67 -17.92 8.64
C ALA A 187 -20.48 -18.65 7.30
N LEU A 188 -21.48 -19.41 6.83
CA LEU A 188 -21.46 -20.02 5.49
C LEU A 188 -21.98 -19.07 4.41
N LYS A 189 -22.65 -17.98 4.79
CA LYS A 189 -23.26 -17.00 3.87
C LYS A 189 -22.41 -15.74 3.75
N PHE A 190 -21.89 -15.27 4.88
CA PHE A 190 -20.97 -14.15 4.96
C PHE A 190 -19.60 -14.67 5.33
N TRP A 191 -18.62 -14.28 4.52
CA TRP A 191 -17.22 -14.47 4.82
C TRP A 191 -16.55 -13.12 5.07
N ARG A 192 -15.24 -13.14 5.29
CA ARG A 192 -14.43 -11.92 5.19
C ARG A 192 -14.64 -11.31 3.81
N SER A 193 -14.70 -9.98 3.76
CA SER A 193 -14.70 -9.25 2.50
C SER A 193 -13.55 -9.75 1.63
N TRP A 194 -13.86 -10.12 0.38
CA TRP A 194 -12.86 -10.65 -0.54
C TRP A 194 -11.86 -9.57 -0.94
N SER A 195 -12.32 -8.30 -0.96
CA SER A 195 -11.44 -7.13 -0.97
C SER A 195 -11.04 -6.76 0.45
N PRO A 196 -9.77 -6.42 0.71
CA PRO A 196 -9.46 -5.54 1.81
C PRO A 196 -10.37 -4.30 1.75
N LEU A 197 -11.05 -4.00 2.85
CA LEU A 197 -11.76 -2.73 3.02
C LEU A 197 -10.85 -1.82 3.84
N PHE A 198 -10.63 -0.61 3.32
CA PHE A 198 -9.98 0.47 4.02
C PHE A 198 -10.92 1.67 3.96
N LEU A 199 -11.06 2.38 5.06
CA LEU A 199 -11.93 3.55 5.16
C LEU A 199 -11.08 4.77 5.55
N PRO A 200 -11.40 5.98 5.06
CA PRO A 200 -10.77 7.21 5.53
C PRO A 200 -11.09 7.44 7.01
N ALA A 201 -10.36 8.34 7.67
CA ALA A 201 -10.63 8.69 9.06
C ALA A 201 -11.97 9.43 9.17
N GLY A 202 -12.60 9.36 10.34
CA GLY A 202 -13.79 10.12 10.66
C GLY A 202 -15.07 9.29 10.69
N LEU A 203 -16.20 9.98 10.57
CA LEU A 203 -17.50 9.42 10.87
C LEU A 203 -18.11 8.70 9.66
N HIS A 204 -18.64 7.51 9.90
CA HIS A 204 -19.28 6.68 8.91
C HIS A 204 -20.66 6.26 9.39
N ARG A 205 -21.58 6.06 8.45
CA ARG A 205 -22.88 5.45 8.69
C ARG A 205 -22.92 4.11 7.99
N LEU A 206 -23.21 3.04 8.74
CA LEU A 206 -23.55 1.76 8.15
C LEU A 206 -25.07 1.69 7.99
N GLU A 207 -25.52 1.43 6.78
CA GLU A 207 -26.93 1.29 6.41
C GLU A 207 -27.21 -0.16 6.02
N VAL A 208 -28.29 -0.74 6.56
CA VAL A 208 -28.78 -2.07 6.20
C VAL A 208 -30.21 -1.95 5.71
N ALA A 209 -30.48 -2.50 4.53
CA ALA A 209 -31.85 -2.68 4.04
C ALA A 209 -32.21 -4.17 4.13
N ALA A 210 -33.30 -4.48 4.81
CA ALA A 210 -33.72 -5.86 5.07
C ALA A 210 -35.23 -6.00 5.09
N ARG A 211 -35.74 -7.09 4.49
CA ARG A 211 -37.13 -7.50 4.66
C ARG A 211 -37.24 -8.59 5.71
N VAL A 212 -38.21 -8.43 6.61
CA VAL A 212 -38.49 -9.36 7.69
C VAL A 212 -39.62 -10.31 7.25
N GLY A 213 -39.36 -11.61 7.33
CA GLY A 213 -40.31 -12.69 7.07
C GLY A 213 -40.98 -13.15 8.37
N ALA A 214 -41.08 -14.46 8.58
CA ALA A 214 -41.66 -15.00 9.82
C ALA A 214 -40.83 -14.57 11.04
N VAL A 215 -41.51 -14.03 12.05
CA VAL A 215 -40.94 -13.53 13.31
C VAL A 215 -41.51 -14.34 14.46
N SER A 216 -40.66 -14.86 15.35
CA SER A 216 -41.14 -15.50 16.58
C SER A 216 -41.34 -14.48 17.70
N GLN A 217 -40.44 -13.50 17.81
CA GLN A 217 -40.41 -12.49 18.88
C GLN A 217 -39.91 -11.15 18.29
N PRO A 218 -40.79 -10.15 18.09
CA PRO A 218 -40.46 -8.94 17.33
C PRO A 218 -39.45 -8.03 18.01
N ASP A 219 -39.48 -7.95 19.33
CA ASP A 219 -38.62 -7.05 20.13
C ASP A 219 -37.27 -7.69 20.49
N GLU A 220 -37.09 -8.99 20.24
CA GLU A 220 -35.82 -9.65 20.49
C GLU A 220 -34.79 -9.36 19.40
N PRO A 221 -33.47 -9.38 19.73
CA PRO A 221 -32.39 -9.28 18.77
C PRO A 221 -32.56 -10.24 17.59
N ALA A 222 -32.51 -9.72 16.37
CA ALA A 222 -32.62 -10.48 15.14
C ALA A 222 -31.29 -10.51 14.38
N LEU A 223 -30.60 -9.37 14.32
CA LEU A 223 -29.36 -9.18 13.57
C LEU A 223 -28.37 -8.32 14.36
N GLU A 224 -27.13 -8.74 14.46
CA GLU A 224 -26.01 -7.90 14.91
C GLU A 224 -25.06 -7.66 13.74
N ILE A 225 -24.65 -6.41 13.57
CA ILE A 225 -23.63 -6.01 12.61
C ILE A 225 -22.49 -5.34 13.39
N SER A 226 -21.26 -5.81 13.17
CA SER A 226 -20.07 -5.22 13.78
C SER A 226 -19.06 -4.79 12.71
N VAL A 227 -18.44 -3.64 12.93
CA VAL A 227 -17.33 -3.12 12.12
C VAL A 227 -16.09 -3.17 12.99
N ARG A 228 -15.06 -3.88 12.53
CA ARG A 228 -13.84 -4.12 13.30
C ARG A 228 -12.61 -3.94 12.44
N THR A 229 -11.51 -3.47 13.01
CA THR A 229 -10.19 -3.65 12.41
C THR A 229 -9.81 -5.13 12.46
N ARG A 230 -8.99 -5.58 11.50
CA ARG A 230 -8.62 -7.00 11.35
C ARG A 230 -7.81 -7.54 12.53
N ASP A 231 -7.15 -6.68 13.28
CA ASP A 231 -6.46 -7.02 14.52
C ASP A 231 -7.40 -7.12 15.74
N GLY A 232 -8.71 -6.90 15.54
CA GLY A 232 -9.77 -7.11 16.52
C GLY A 232 -10.31 -5.83 17.17
N GLY A 233 -9.79 -4.66 16.84
CA GLY A 233 -10.31 -3.39 17.34
C GLY A 233 -11.76 -3.16 16.88
N VAL A 234 -12.67 -2.90 17.81
CA VAL A 234 -14.08 -2.64 17.48
C VAL A 234 -14.25 -1.17 17.13
N LEU A 235 -14.73 -0.88 15.92
CA LEU A 235 -15.04 0.46 15.44
C LEU A 235 -16.52 0.81 15.70
N GLY A 236 -17.40 -0.18 15.60
CA GLY A 236 -18.83 -0.04 15.94
C GLY A 236 -19.54 -1.38 15.96
N THR A 237 -20.64 -1.48 16.69
CA THR A 237 -21.52 -2.65 16.69
C THR A 237 -22.94 -2.20 16.99
N GLU A 238 -23.91 -2.74 16.25
CA GLU A 238 -25.32 -2.48 16.45
C GLU A 238 -26.12 -3.78 16.42
N VAL A 239 -27.16 -3.83 17.25
CA VAL A 239 -28.08 -4.97 17.35
C VAL A 239 -29.48 -4.50 16.98
N PHE A 240 -30.01 -5.06 15.89
CA PHE A 240 -31.34 -4.77 15.38
C PHE A 240 -32.33 -5.84 15.82
N SER A 241 -33.46 -5.43 16.39
CA SER A 241 -34.63 -6.28 16.58
C SER A 241 -35.39 -6.51 15.27
N SER A 242 -36.28 -7.50 15.25
CA SER A 242 -37.12 -7.73 14.07
C SER A 242 -38.07 -6.54 13.82
N ALA A 243 -38.55 -5.90 14.89
CA ALA A 243 -39.40 -4.71 14.81
C ALA A 243 -38.66 -3.52 14.18
N GLN A 244 -37.39 -3.30 14.54
CA GLN A 244 -36.58 -2.24 13.92
C GLN A 244 -36.33 -2.49 12.44
N LEU A 245 -36.11 -3.75 12.04
CA LEU A 245 -35.91 -4.11 10.63
C LEU A 245 -37.22 -4.19 9.83
N ALA A 246 -38.38 -4.22 10.48
CA ALA A 246 -39.67 -4.24 9.79
C ALA A 246 -39.94 -2.93 9.04
N GLY A 247 -39.31 -1.81 9.45
CA GLY A 247 -39.28 -0.55 8.71
C GLY A 247 -38.37 -0.55 7.47
N GLU A 248 -37.94 -1.73 7.02
CA GLU A 248 -37.07 -2.02 5.88
C GLU A 248 -35.63 -1.50 5.96
N ARG A 249 -35.33 -0.52 6.83
CA ARG A 249 -34.00 0.09 6.96
C ARG A 249 -33.57 0.21 8.41
N GLY A 250 -32.35 -0.23 8.68
CA GLY A 250 -31.61 0.05 9.91
C GLY A 250 -30.33 0.82 9.60
N SER A 251 -29.83 1.61 10.54
CA SER A 251 -28.52 2.22 10.42
C SER A 251 -27.87 2.50 11.77
N PHE A 252 -26.55 2.57 11.80
CA PHE A 252 -25.81 3.08 12.96
C PHE A 252 -24.55 3.81 12.53
N LEU A 253 -24.05 4.66 13.43
CA LEU A 253 -22.86 5.47 13.22
C LEU A 253 -21.64 4.79 13.87
N PHE A 254 -20.48 4.89 13.22
CA PHE A 254 -19.20 4.45 13.78
C PHE A 254 -18.06 5.35 13.31
N GLU A 255 -17.01 5.47 14.12
CA GLU A 255 -15.84 6.30 13.80
C GLU A 255 -14.65 5.42 13.42
N VAL A 256 -13.96 5.80 12.33
CA VAL A 256 -12.68 5.21 11.95
C VAL A 256 -11.60 6.16 12.47
N PRO A 257 -10.80 5.76 13.48
CA PRO A 257 -9.78 6.64 14.02
C PRO A 257 -8.64 6.82 13.00
N PRO A 258 -7.90 7.95 13.07
CA PRO A 258 -6.79 8.23 12.16
C PRO A 258 -5.70 7.15 12.12
N ASP A 259 -5.54 6.32 13.16
CA ASP A 259 -4.55 5.25 13.22
C ASP A 259 -5.03 3.90 12.66
N ALA A 260 -6.34 3.78 12.37
CA ALA A 260 -6.93 2.67 11.65
C ALA A 260 -7.25 3.02 10.19
N SER A 261 -7.33 4.31 9.86
CA SER A 261 -7.81 4.78 8.57
C SER A 261 -6.83 4.59 7.42
N LEU A 262 -7.32 4.84 6.19
CA LEU A 262 -6.49 4.92 5.00
C LEU A 262 -5.35 5.94 5.16
N ASP A 263 -5.63 7.04 5.87
CA ASP A 263 -4.74 8.18 6.05
C ASP A 263 -3.55 7.88 6.99
N SER A 264 -3.61 6.79 7.77
CA SER A 264 -2.63 6.42 8.81
C SER A 264 -1.21 6.09 8.33
N GLY A 265 -0.93 6.19 7.03
CA GLY A 265 0.33 5.70 6.44
C GLY A 265 0.45 4.16 6.46
N VAL A 266 -0.23 3.43 7.34
CA VAL A 266 -0.25 1.95 7.42
C VAL A 266 -1.69 1.49 7.69
N PRO A 267 -2.58 1.57 6.68
CA PRO A 267 -4.00 1.45 6.91
C PRO A 267 -4.40 0.07 7.40
N GLN A 268 -5.31 0.04 8.35
CA GLN A 268 -5.81 -1.21 8.91
C GLN A 268 -6.93 -1.75 8.04
N LYS A 269 -6.90 -3.05 7.79
CA LYS A 269 -8.00 -3.72 7.10
C LYS A 269 -9.21 -3.72 8.02
N ILE A 270 -10.36 -3.34 7.49
CA ILE A 270 -11.63 -3.34 8.20
C ILE A 270 -12.42 -4.57 7.76
N ASP A 271 -12.96 -5.30 8.72
CA ASP A 271 -13.81 -6.47 8.52
C ASP A 271 -15.22 -6.14 9.06
N ILE A 272 -16.25 -6.59 8.32
CA ILE A 272 -17.65 -6.47 8.73
C ILE A 272 -18.14 -7.85 9.16
N GLY A 273 -18.53 -7.97 10.43
CA GLY A 273 -19.13 -9.17 10.99
C GLY A 273 -20.64 -9.07 11.00
N ILE A 274 -21.33 -10.14 10.61
CA ILE A 274 -22.79 -10.25 10.68
C ILE A 274 -23.16 -11.48 11.49
N ARG A 275 -23.95 -11.30 12.54
CA ARG A 275 -24.46 -12.37 13.40
C ARG A 275 -25.98 -12.38 13.35
N HIS A 276 -26.57 -13.51 12.98
CA HIS A 276 -28.02 -13.71 13.00
C HIS A 276 -28.41 -14.45 14.27
N PHE A 277 -29.37 -13.92 15.02
CA PHE A 277 -29.84 -14.51 16.28
C PHE A 277 -30.93 -15.57 16.10
N ARG A 278 -31.32 -15.86 14.85
CA ARG A 278 -32.30 -16.92 14.51
C ARG A 278 -33.72 -16.67 15.04
N LYS A 279 -34.06 -15.41 15.36
CA LYS A 279 -35.40 -14.99 15.84
C LYS A 279 -36.37 -14.54 14.74
N ALA A 280 -35.86 -14.32 13.54
CA ALA A 280 -36.66 -14.01 12.36
C ALA A 280 -36.00 -14.54 11.09
N SER A 281 -36.79 -14.78 10.05
CA SER A 281 -36.25 -14.90 8.69
C SER A 281 -36.01 -13.52 8.12
N LEU A 282 -34.79 -13.20 7.70
CA LEU A 282 -34.42 -11.92 7.12
C LEU A 282 -34.01 -12.09 5.66
N LYS A 283 -34.23 -11.08 4.85
CA LYS A 283 -33.74 -10.99 3.47
C LYS A 283 -33.02 -9.66 3.33
N LEU A 284 -31.67 -9.69 3.38
CA LEU A 284 -30.86 -8.48 3.26
C LEU A 284 -30.79 -8.05 1.80
N ASP A 285 -31.33 -6.88 1.50
CA ASP A 285 -31.36 -6.29 0.16
C ASP A 285 -30.14 -5.37 -0.07
N ALA A 286 -29.64 -4.69 0.96
CA ALA A 286 -28.44 -3.86 0.88
C ALA A 286 -27.66 -3.82 2.21
N LEU A 287 -26.36 -3.55 2.11
CA LEU A 287 -25.47 -3.29 3.22
C LEU A 287 -24.40 -2.32 2.74
N ASP A 288 -24.49 -1.08 3.20
CA ASP A 288 -23.67 0.01 2.68
C ASP A 288 -22.97 0.74 3.81
N ILE A 289 -21.78 1.24 3.52
CA ILE A 289 -21.08 2.20 4.37
C ILE A 289 -21.08 3.53 3.64
N VAL A 290 -21.44 4.60 4.33
CA VAL A 290 -21.43 5.96 3.80
C VAL A 290 -20.48 6.79 4.66
N HIS A 291 -19.50 7.44 4.03
CA HIS A 291 -18.66 8.42 4.72
C HIS A 291 -19.45 9.71 4.92
N LEU A 292 -19.47 10.23 6.14
CA LEU A 292 -20.15 11.47 6.45
C LEU A 292 -19.15 12.64 6.43
N PRO A 293 -19.51 13.80 5.86
CA PRO A 293 -18.67 14.99 5.93
C PRO A 293 -18.27 15.34 7.36
N ALA A 294 -17.11 15.99 7.50
CA ALA A 294 -16.71 16.54 8.79
C ALA A 294 -17.82 17.45 9.34
N GLY A 295 -18.14 17.31 10.63
CA GLY A 295 -19.18 18.10 11.30
C GLY A 295 -20.62 17.56 11.19
N THR A 296 -20.88 16.46 10.47
CA THR A 296 -22.24 15.86 10.41
C THR A 296 -22.57 14.95 11.62
N GLY A 297 -21.63 14.81 12.56
CA GLY A 297 -21.79 13.93 13.71
C GLY A 297 -22.57 14.56 14.88
N PRO A 298 -23.14 13.75 15.78
CA PRO A 298 -23.63 14.26 17.06
C PRO A 298 -22.49 15.00 17.78
N ALA A 299 -22.83 16.06 18.52
CA ALA A 299 -21.86 16.86 19.27
C ALA A 299 -20.87 15.93 20.01
N ALA A 300 -19.58 16.24 19.91
CA ALA A 300 -18.49 15.42 20.44
C ALA A 300 -18.79 14.96 21.87
N GLY A 301 -19.13 13.67 22.04
CA GLY A 301 -19.52 13.11 23.33
C GLY A 301 -20.63 12.04 23.32
N VAL A 302 -21.41 11.92 22.24
CA VAL A 302 -22.53 10.95 22.19
C VAL A 302 -22.13 9.56 21.70
N PHE A 303 -20.98 9.42 21.05
CA PHE A 303 -20.42 8.08 20.84
C PHE A 303 -20.05 7.55 22.22
N ALA A 304 -20.81 6.54 22.68
CA ALA A 304 -20.43 5.75 23.84
C ALA A 304 -18.96 5.41 23.62
N LYS A 305 -18.07 6.01 24.44
CA LYS A 305 -16.63 5.75 24.38
C LYS A 305 -16.53 4.25 24.32
N THR A 306 -16.20 3.72 23.14
CA THR A 306 -16.04 2.29 22.98
C THR A 306 -14.97 1.99 24.00
N VAL A 307 -15.34 1.30 25.07
CA VAL A 307 -14.41 0.98 26.13
C VAL A 307 -13.41 0.09 25.41
N ARG A 308 -12.31 0.70 24.93
CA ARG A 308 -11.13 -0.01 24.48
C ARG A 308 -10.74 -0.77 25.72
N GLY A 309 -11.22 -2.00 25.86
CA GLY A 309 -10.85 -2.86 26.97
C GLY A 309 -9.34 -2.80 27.00
N ALA A 310 -8.77 -2.27 28.08
CA ALA A 310 -7.35 -1.95 28.16
C ALA A 310 -6.60 -3.19 27.68
N THR A 311 -6.02 -3.11 26.48
CA THR A 311 -5.37 -4.29 25.93
C THR A 311 -4.16 -4.50 26.80
N THR A 312 -4.04 -5.66 27.45
CA THR A 312 -2.86 -6.05 28.24
C THR A 312 -1.60 -6.24 27.37
N ARG A 313 -1.69 -5.95 26.07
CA ARG A 313 -0.60 -6.06 25.11
C ARG A 313 0.31 -4.86 25.23
N LYS A 314 1.62 -5.12 25.29
CA LYS A 314 2.64 -4.08 25.21
C LYS A 314 2.64 -3.42 23.83
N LYS A 315 2.68 -2.11 23.76
CA LYS A 315 2.74 -1.32 22.54
C LYS A 315 4.19 -1.17 22.10
N ILE A 316 4.53 -1.71 20.94
CA ILE A 316 5.85 -1.56 20.32
C ILE A 316 5.73 -0.58 19.16
N LEU A 317 6.58 0.44 19.15
CA LEU A 317 6.79 1.29 17.99
C LEU A 317 8.08 0.84 17.27
N VAL A 318 7.99 0.52 15.99
CA VAL A 318 9.15 0.19 15.16
C VAL A 318 9.52 1.39 14.32
N PHE A 319 10.73 1.88 14.43
CA PHE A 319 11.32 2.88 13.55
C PHE A 319 12.30 2.21 12.58
N GLY A 320 12.17 2.50 11.29
CA GLY A 320 13.12 2.01 10.27
C GLY A 320 12.60 2.14 8.85
N ASN A 321 13.45 1.74 7.89
CA ASN A 321 13.16 1.76 6.46
C ASN A 321 12.19 0.63 6.04
N CYS A 322 12.24 0.21 4.77
CA CYS A 322 11.48 -0.90 4.23
C CYS A 322 11.63 -2.20 5.06
N GLN A 323 12.79 -2.47 5.67
CA GLN A 323 12.99 -3.62 6.56
C GLN A 323 12.22 -3.47 7.88
N GLY A 324 12.20 -2.27 8.48
CA GLY A 324 11.41 -1.98 9.69
C GLY A 324 9.92 -2.22 9.48
N SER A 325 9.41 -1.88 8.29
CA SER A 325 8.02 -2.17 7.91
C SER A 325 7.72 -3.66 7.88
N LEU A 326 8.66 -4.47 7.39
CA LEU A 326 8.54 -5.93 7.37
C LEU A 326 8.63 -6.54 8.77
N VAL A 327 9.51 -6.03 9.63
CA VAL A 327 9.59 -6.43 11.03
C VAL A 327 8.24 -6.18 11.72
N ALA A 328 7.70 -4.97 11.61
CA ALA A 328 6.41 -4.61 12.20
C ALA A 328 5.26 -5.46 11.64
N ARG A 329 5.26 -5.71 10.32
CA ARG A 329 4.29 -6.61 9.68
C ARG A 329 4.41 -8.03 10.21
N ALA A 330 5.62 -8.58 10.30
CA ALA A 330 5.86 -9.93 10.77
C ALA A 330 5.43 -10.12 12.22
N PHE A 331 5.62 -9.12 13.09
CA PHE A 331 5.09 -9.15 14.46
C PHE A 331 3.56 -9.12 14.51
N ARG A 332 2.90 -8.29 13.68
CA ARG A 332 1.43 -8.25 13.62
C ARG A 332 0.82 -9.55 13.10
N GLU A 333 1.45 -10.16 12.10
CA GLU A 333 0.94 -11.37 11.45
C GLU A 333 1.28 -12.65 12.23
N ASN A 334 2.31 -12.64 13.09
CA ASN A 334 2.69 -13.79 13.90
C ASN A 334 1.81 -13.89 15.17
N PRO A 335 1.01 -14.96 15.36
CA PRO A 335 0.10 -15.10 16.51
C PRO A 335 0.80 -15.10 17.87
N GLY A 336 2.08 -15.50 17.92
CA GLY A 336 2.87 -15.48 19.15
C GLY A 336 3.25 -14.08 19.60
N PHE A 337 3.50 -13.18 18.65
CA PHE A 337 3.76 -11.77 18.90
C PHE A 337 2.47 -10.99 19.10
N SER A 338 1.49 -11.10 18.20
CA SER A 338 0.28 -10.27 18.23
C SER A 338 -0.63 -10.51 19.46
N LYS A 339 -0.45 -11.62 20.17
CA LYS A 339 -1.05 -11.89 21.49
C LYS A 339 -0.42 -11.07 22.62
N GLN A 340 0.86 -10.74 22.50
CA GLN A 340 1.64 -10.04 23.53
C GLN A 340 1.86 -8.57 23.21
N PHE A 341 1.89 -8.23 21.92
CA PHE A 341 2.25 -6.91 21.44
C PHE A 341 1.21 -6.32 20.50
N SER A 342 1.00 -5.01 20.61
CA SER A 342 0.42 -4.16 19.58
C SER A 342 1.57 -3.43 18.88
N VAL A 343 1.68 -3.51 17.56
CA VAL A 343 2.88 -3.02 16.86
C VAL A 343 2.53 -1.96 15.82
N LYS A 344 3.19 -0.79 15.91
CA LYS A 344 3.13 0.29 14.92
C LYS A 344 4.49 0.47 14.23
N HIS A 345 4.50 1.12 13.07
CA HIS A 345 5.72 1.39 12.30
C HIS A 345 5.77 2.86 11.88
N HIS A 346 6.88 3.52 12.19
CA HIS A 346 7.25 4.83 11.64
C HIS A 346 8.35 4.66 10.60
N PHE A 347 8.11 5.22 9.41
CA PHE A 347 9.13 5.33 8.38
C PHE A 347 10.14 6.43 8.75
N MET A 348 11.31 6.39 8.11
CA MET A 348 12.40 7.37 8.34
C MET A 348 11.93 8.81 8.07
N GLU A 349 11.19 8.97 6.97
CA GLU A 349 10.53 10.21 6.57
C GLU A 349 9.08 10.13 7.02
N LEU A 350 8.75 10.72 8.18
CA LEU A 350 7.38 10.80 8.66
C LEU A 350 6.72 12.05 8.07
N PRO A 351 5.69 11.90 7.21
CA PRO A 351 4.97 13.05 6.64
C PRO A 351 4.43 13.98 7.72
N PRO A 352 4.44 15.31 7.51
CA PRO A 352 3.95 16.29 8.49
C PRO A 352 2.52 16.01 9.00
N ASN A 353 1.62 15.54 8.14
CA ASN A 353 0.25 15.20 8.50
C ASN A 353 0.14 14.02 9.49
N LEU A 354 1.22 13.26 9.69
CA LEU A 354 1.29 12.16 10.66
C LEU A 354 2.04 12.54 11.95
N HIS A 355 2.53 13.77 12.10
CA HIS A 355 3.34 14.15 13.27
C HIS A 355 2.55 14.09 14.59
N GLU A 356 1.32 14.59 14.62
CA GLU A 356 0.46 14.52 15.81
C GLU A 356 0.18 13.08 16.23
N GLN A 357 -0.16 12.22 15.26
CA GLN A 357 -0.36 10.80 15.54
C GLN A 357 0.93 10.14 15.99
N GLY A 358 2.06 10.48 15.38
CA GLY A 358 3.36 9.95 15.75
C GLY A 358 3.77 10.33 17.17
N ARG A 359 3.44 11.55 17.64
CA ARG A 359 3.69 11.94 19.05
C ARG A 359 2.88 11.09 20.01
N ARG A 360 1.58 10.89 19.73
CA ARG A 360 0.73 10.00 20.52
C ARG A 360 1.25 8.57 20.51
N ASP A 361 1.72 8.09 19.37
CA ASP A 361 2.28 6.75 19.25
C ASP A 361 3.55 6.57 20.10
N ILE A 362 4.38 7.61 20.21
CA ILE A 362 5.57 7.64 21.08
C ILE A 362 5.16 7.69 22.56
N GLU A 363 4.24 8.60 22.92
CA GLU A 363 3.74 8.75 24.29
C GLU A 363 3.06 7.48 24.82
N GLU A 364 2.36 6.76 23.94
CA GLU A 364 1.62 5.56 24.30
C GLU A 364 2.45 4.28 24.23
N CYS A 365 3.64 4.27 23.61
CA CYS A 365 4.39 3.02 23.43
C CYS A 365 5.14 2.60 24.70
N ASP A 366 5.26 1.29 24.90
CA ASP A 366 5.98 0.68 26.02
C ASP A 366 7.45 0.35 25.65
N LEU A 367 7.75 0.31 24.34
CA LEU A 367 9.07 -0.05 23.81
C LEU A 367 9.23 0.52 22.40
N LEU A 368 10.39 1.13 22.13
CA LEU A 368 10.77 1.62 20.82
C LEU A 368 11.88 0.76 20.21
N LEU A 369 11.63 0.18 19.02
CA LEU A 369 12.62 -0.52 18.22
C LEU A 369 13.22 0.43 17.19
N ILE A 370 14.52 0.68 17.24
CA ILE A 370 15.19 1.65 16.37
C ILE A 370 16.14 0.91 15.43
N GLN A 371 15.89 0.99 14.13
CA GLN A 371 16.86 0.47 13.16
C GLN A 371 18.18 1.25 13.29
N ASP A 372 19.32 0.56 13.19
CA ASP A 372 20.64 1.16 13.30
C ASP A 372 21.01 1.87 11.99
N ILE A 373 20.42 3.06 11.82
CA ILE A 373 20.54 3.92 10.63
C ILE A 373 20.79 5.37 11.07
N LYS A 374 21.36 6.19 10.17
CA LYS A 374 21.71 7.59 10.48
C LYS A 374 20.47 8.49 10.49
N GLU A 375 19.46 8.11 9.75
CA GLU A 375 18.17 8.80 9.57
C GLU A 375 17.40 8.91 10.89
N TRP A 376 17.71 8.07 11.88
CA TRP A 376 17.23 8.26 13.25
C TRP A 376 17.56 9.65 13.80
N GLU A 377 18.75 10.17 13.50
CA GLU A 377 19.19 11.50 13.95
C GLU A 377 18.40 12.64 13.31
N GLN A 378 17.73 12.38 12.18
CA GLN A 378 16.91 13.34 11.44
C GLN A 378 15.41 13.08 11.60
N TYR A 379 15.04 12.12 12.45
CA TYR A 379 13.65 11.77 12.65
C TYR A 379 12.90 12.95 13.31
N PRO A 380 11.82 13.49 12.67
CA PRO A 380 11.19 14.73 13.11
C PRO A 380 10.60 14.67 14.52
N LEU A 381 10.35 13.49 15.08
CA LEU A 381 9.82 13.33 16.43
C LEU A 381 10.84 12.77 17.43
N LYS A 382 12.13 12.77 17.10
CA LYS A 382 13.19 12.24 17.99
C LYS A 382 13.18 12.93 19.36
N GLU A 383 13.00 14.25 19.39
CA GLU A 383 12.97 15.04 20.63
C GLU A 383 11.75 14.76 21.51
N HIS A 384 10.70 14.15 20.95
CA HIS A 384 9.51 13.74 21.69
C HIS A 384 9.65 12.37 22.35
N VAL A 385 10.75 11.64 22.12
CA VAL A 385 10.97 10.34 22.74
C VAL A 385 11.36 10.51 24.22
N PRO A 386 10.59 9.97 25.17
CA PRO A 386 10.94 10.05 26.58
C PRO A 386 12.31 9.42 26.86
N ALA A 387 13.11 10.07 27.70
CA ALA A 387 14.47 9.63 28.00
C ALA A 387 14.51 8.25 28.71
N ASP A 388 13.42 7.89 29.39
CA ASP A 388 13.23 6.64 30.12
C ASP A 388 12.50 5.56 29.30
N LEU A 389 12.02 5.88 28.09
CA LEU A 389 11.37 4.90 27.23
C LEU A 389 12.37 3.79 26.86
N PRO A 390 12.06 2.51 27.14
CA PRO A 390 12.92 1.41 26.71
C PRO A 390 13.16 1.45 25.20
N THR A 391 14.42 1.36 24.80
CA THR A 391 14.81 1.29 23.38
C THR A 391 15.61 0.04 23.09
N LEU A 392 15.32 -0.61 21.96
CA LEU A 392 16.11 -1.72 21.45
C LEU A 392 16.56 -1.40 20.02
N ARG A 393 17.87 -1.36 19.79
CA ARG A 393 18.42 -1.17 18.45
C ARG A 393 18.51 -2.50 17.71
N TYR A 394 18.28 -2.45 16.40
CA TYR A 394 18.42 -3.62 15.52
C TYR A 394 19.10 -3.26 14.21
N PRO A 395 19.80 -4.20 13.55
CA PRO A 395 20.66 -3.87 12.42
C PRO A 395 19.89 -3.43 11.17
N CYS A 396 20.47 -2.48 10.43
CA CYS A 396 20.14 -2.23 9.04
C CYS A 396 20.97 -3.14 8.14
N VAL A 397 20.34 -4.19 7.60
CA VAL A 397 21.06 -5.21 6.84
C VAL A 397 21.14 -4.79 5.38
N ARG A 398 22.31 -4.32 4.94
CA ARG A 398 22.58 -3.93 3.54
C ARG A 398 23.80 -4.66 2.98
N PHE A 399 23.96 -4.68 1.66
CA PHE A 399 25.13 -5.24 0.99
C PHE A 399 25.43 -4.53 -0.33
N ALA A 400 26.47 -3.70 -0.32
CA ALA A 400 26.80 -2.83 -1.44
C ALA A 400 27.60 -3.51 -2.56
N SER A 401 28.31 -4.62 -2.26
CA SER A 401 29.35 -5.16 -3.14
C SER A 401 28.85 -5.51 -4.55
N LEU A 402 27.58 -5.89 -4.69
CA LEU A 402 26.99 -6.28 -5.98
C LEU A 402 26.51 -5.10 -6.84
N TRP A 403 26.35 -3.91 -6.26
CA TRP A 403 25.82 -2.73 -6.94
C TRP A 403 26.71 -1.50 -6.65
N PRO A 404 27.98 -1.51 -7.07
CA PRO A 404 28.93 -0.44 -6.76
C PRO A 404 28.54 0.93 -7.35
N PHE A 405 27.70 0.95 -8.38
CA PHE A 405 27.32 2.18 -9.10
C PHE A 405 25.98 2.77 -8.64
N ASP A 406 25.28 2.09 -7.73
CA ASP A 406 24.01 2.55 -7.21
C ASP A 406 24.18 3.76 -6.27
N ALA A 407 23.22 4.70 -6.31
CA ALA A 407 23.26 5.96 -5.56
C ALA A 407 23.34 5.79 -4.03
N PHE A 408 22.94 4.63 -3.48
CA PHE A 408 23.13 4.35 -2.05
C PHE A 408 24.59 4.00 -1.69
N ASN A 409 25.42 3.66 -2.69
CA ASN A 409 26.79 3.19 -2.51
C ASN A 409 27.83 4.12 -3.14
N GLY A 410 27.44 4.91 -4.14
CA GLY A 410 28.33 5.73 -4.96
C GLY A 410 27.69 7.06 -5.42
N PRO A 411 28.17 7.64 -6.53
CA PRO A 411 27.59 8.84 -7.11
C PRO A 411 26.11 8.65 -7.46
N ASP A 412 25.35 9.75 -7.43
CA ASP A 412 23.90 9.75 -7.57
C ASP A 412 23.47 10.21 -8.97
N ASP A 413 22.44 9.58 -9.57
CA ASP A 413 21.78 10.07 -10.79
C ASP A 413 20.61 11.00 -10.43
N LYS A 414 20.94 12.23 -10.02
CA LYS A 414 19.95 13.25 -9.65
C LYS A 414 18.95 13.55 -10.77
N PHE A 415 19.40 13.51 -12.02
CA PHE A 415 18.52 13.78 -13.16
C PHE A 415 17.48 12.68 -13.30
N ALA A 416 17.93 11.41 -13.30
CA ALA A 416 17.02 10.27 -13.35
C ALA A 416 16.02 10.32 -12.19
N ARG A 417 16.50 10.55 -10.96
CA ARG A 417 15.63 10.69 -9.79
C ARG A 417 14.58 11.79 -9.94
N ASN A 418 14.97 12.97 -10.39
CA ASN A 418 14.06 14.11 -10.54
C ASN A 418 13.08 13.94 -11.71
N LYS A 419 13.47 13.19 -12.75
CA LYS A 419 12.58 12.83 -13.88
C LYS A 419 11.53 11.81 -13.44
N ASP A 420 11.94 10.86 -12.62
CA ASP A 420 11.09 9.74 -12.20
C ASP A 420 10.20 10.04 -11.01
N TYR A 421 10.58 10.99 -10.16
CA TYR A 421 9.79 11.36 -9.01
C TYR A 421 8.39 11.82 -9.47
N PRO A 422 7.29 11.27 -8.93
CA PRO A 422 7.18 10.32 -7.82
C PRO A 422 6.87 8.86 -8.24
N ASN A 423 6.78 8.58 -9.54
CA ASN A 423 6.38 7.28 -10.10
C ASN A 423 7.49 6.21 -10.00
N PHE A 424 8.76 6.64 -10.06
CA PHE A 424 9.95 5.80 -9.93
C PHE A 424 9.97 4.58 -10.85
N GLU A 425 9.93 4.76 -12.17
CA GLU A 425 10.12 3.68 -13.14
C GLU A 425 11.33 2.82 -12.75
N PHE A 426 12.41 3.50 -12.35
CA PHE A 426 13.53 2.90 -11.63
C PHE A 426 13.60 3.45 -10.20
N THR A 427 13.74 2.54 -9.22
CA THR A 427 13.88 2.90 -7.81
C THR A 427 15.34 3.00 -7.34
N TYR A 428 16.27 2.56 -8.20
CA TYR A 428 17.70 2.54 -7.95
C TYR A 428 18.39 3.24 -9.12
N PHE A 429 19.29 4.17 -8.80
CA PHE A 429 19.83 5.14 -9.74
C PHE A 429 21.33 4.89 -9.93
N ASP A 430 21.75 4.68 -11.16
CA ASP A 430 23.13 4.31 -11.48
C ASP A 430 23.96 5.55 -11.79
N GLY A 431 24.85 5.91 -10.87
CA GLY A 431 25.72 7.08 -10.98
C GLY A 431 26.76 6.98 -12.10
N LEU A 432 27.16 5.77 -12.51
CA LEU A 432 28.07 5.59 -13.64
C LEU A 432 27.33 5.90 -14.94
N LEU A 433 26.10 5.44 -15.10
CA LEU A 433 25.25 5.80 -16.24
C LEU A 433 24.90 7.29 -16.26
N ALA A 434 24.72 7.91 -15.09
CA ALA A 434 24.56 9.36 -15.00
C ALA A 434 25.75 10.13 -15.59
N ARG A 435 26.97 9.65 -15.31
CA ARG A 435 28.21 10.20 -15.88
C ARG A 435 28.29 9.93 -17.37
N LEU A 436 28.11 8.67 -17.77
CA LEU A 436 28.21 8.25 -19.17
C LEU A 436 27.18 8.94 -20.07
N ARG A 437 26.00 9.31 -19.54
CA ARG A 437 25.02 10.13 -20.28
C ARG A 437 25.56 11.49 -20.70
N LYS A 438 26.47 12.07 -19.91
CA LYS A 438 27.11 13.36 -20.24
C LYS A 438 28.30 13.18 -21.19
N GLU A 439 29.03 12.08 -21.05
CA GLU A 439 30.25 11.80 -21.82
C GLU A 439 29.96 11.19 -23.20
N ILE A 440 28.88 10.40 -23.32
CA ILE A 440 28.54 9.62 -24.50
C ILE A 440 27.06 9.83 -24.85
N PRO A 441 26.74 10.76 -25.76
CA PRO A 441 25.35 11.04 -26.16
C PRO A 441 24.66 9.85 -26.84
N ASP A 442 25.39 9.10 -27.68
CA ASP A 442 24.84 7.95 -28.40
C ASP A 442 24.46 6.80 -27.44
N PRO A 443 23.18 6.37 -27.39
CA PRO A 443 22.72 5.34 -26.45
C PRO A 443 23.43 3.99 -26.58
N GLU A 444 23.76 3.56 -27.80
CA GLU A 444 24.40 2.26 -28.04
C GLU A 444 25.88 2.27 -27.65
N ALA A 445 26.61 3.32 -28.02
CA ALA A 445 27.99 3.52 -27.57
C ALA A 445 28.07 3.65 -26.05
N ARG A 446 27.09 4.33 -25.43
CA ARG A 446 26.97 4.45 -23.97
C ARG A 446 26.75 3.08 -23.32
N PHE A 447 25.86 2.27 -23.87
CA PHE A 447 25.62 0.91 -23.39
C PHE A 447 26.86 0.04 -23.55
N ALA A 448 27.56 0.10 -24.69
CA ALA A 448 28.81 -0.64 -24.90
C ALA A 448 29.88 -0.26 -23.87
N ALA A 449 30.10 1.05 -23.65
CA ALA A 449 31.04 1.53 -22.63
C ALA A 449 30.68 1.07 -21.21
N TYR A 450 29.38 1.08 -20.86
CA TYR A 450 28.89 0.58 -19.58
C TYR A 450 29.09 -0.94 -19.45
N ARG A 451 28.66 -1.72 -20.44
CA ARG A 451 28.84 -3.20 -20.50
C ARG A 451 30.29 -3.60 -20.32
N ASP A 452 31.17 -2.90 -21.01
CA ASP A 452 32.58 -3.23 -21.04
C ASP A 452 33.32 -2.61 -19.84
N LEU A 453 32.68 -1.75 -19.04
CA LEU A 453 33.29 -0.97 -17.96
C LEU A 453 34.64 -0.36 -18.37
N ASP A 454 34.82 -0.07 -19.66
CA ASP A 454 36.03 0.50 -20.23
C ASP A 454 35.97 2.02 -20.10
N VAL A 455 35.92 2.47 -18.85
CA VAL A 455 35.76 3.87 -18.51
C VAL A 455 36.71 4.21 -17.39
N LYS A 456 37.37 5.36 -17.48
CA LYS A 456 38.34 5.80 -16.48
C LYS A 456 37.65 6.03 -15.13
N GLY A 457 38.32 5.63 -14.04
CA GLY A 457 37.84 5.91 -12.68
C GLY A 457 36.58 5.14 -12.26
N VAL A 458 36.30 3.98 -12.88
CA VAL A 458 35.26 3.06 -12.41
C VAL A 458 35.67 2.50 -11.03
N ILE A 459 34.71 2.39 -10.12
CA ILE A 459 34.92 1.84 -8.78
C ILE A 459 35.36 0.38 -8.92
N ASP A 460 36.49 0.02 -8.29
CA ASP A 460 36.94 -1.37 -8.18
C ASP A 460 36.03 -2.17 -7.23
N PRO A 461 35.26 -3.16 -7.74
CA PRO A 461 34.35 -3.93 -6.91
C PRO A 461 35.05 -4.73 -5.80
N LYS A 462 36.29 -5.19 -6.02
CA LYS A 462 37.05 -5.95 -5.02
C LYS A 462 37.45 -5.07 -3.85
N ARG A 463 37.89 -3.85 -4.15
CA ARG A 463 38.20 -2.84 -3.12
C ARG A 463 36.94 -2.46 -2.33
N LEU A 464 35.80 -2.22 -2.99
CA LEU A 464 34.53 -1.97 -2.31
C LEU A 464 34.14 -3.15 -1.41
N HIS A 465 34.30 -4.38 -1.89
CA HIS A 465 33.98 -5.58 -1.13
C HIS A 465 34.79 -5.69 0.17
N THR A 466 36.07 -5.31 0.15
CA THR A 466 36.91 -5.30 1.36
C THR A 466 36.36 -4.36 2.44
N PHE A 467 35.80 -3.21 2.05
CA PHE A 467 35.13 -2.30 2.99
C PHE A 467 33.82 -2.89 3.52
N GLU A 468 33.03 -3.52 2.65
CA GLU A 468 31.78 -4.16 3.04
C GLU A 468 31.98 -5.36 3.97
N GLU A 469 33.04 -6.14 3.77
CA GLU A 469 33.42 -7.24 4.67
C GLU A 469 33.69 -6.73 6.09
N LYS A 470 34.54 -5.71 6.23
CA LYS A 470 34.82 -5.08 7.53
C LYS A 470 33.54 -4.53 8.18
N ARG A 471 32.67 -3.90 7.39
CA ARG A 471 31.39 -3.38 7.88
C ARG A 471 30.46 -4.49 8.37
N LEU A 472 30.35 -5.60 7.64
CA LEU A 472 29.50 -6.73 7.99
C LEU A 472 29.99 -7.45 9.25
N LEU A 473 31.31 -7.58 9.41
CA LEU A 473 31.92 -8.13 10.63
C LEU A 473 31.66 -7.22 11.84
N ALA A 474 31.87 -5.91 11.70
CA ALA A 474 31.55 -4.95 12.76
C ALA A 474 30.04 -4.92 13.10
N MET A 475 29.17 -5.17 12.13
CA MET A 475 27.74 -5.31 12.36
C MET A 475 27.44 -6.56 13.21
N ASP A 476 28.09 -7.70 12.96
CA ASP A 476 27.89 -8.91 13.76
C ASP A 476 28.49 -8.81 15.16
N GLU A 477 29.57 -8.05 15.33
CA GLU A 477 30.10 -7.70 16.66
C GLU A 477 29.07 -6.89 17.47
N LYS A 478 28.41 -5.92 16.81
CA LYS A 478 27.39 -5.08 17.43
C LYS A 478 26.05 -5.82 17.64
N PHE A 479 25.69 -6.71 16.73
CA PHE A 479 24.44 -7.44 16.71
C PHE A 479 24.74 -8.94 16.50
N PRO A 480 24.89 -9.73 17.58
CA PRO A 480 25.41 -11.11 17.52
C PRO A 480 24.35 -12.11 17.00
N ALA A 481 23.94 -11.90 15.75
CA ALA A 481 22.96 -12.68 15.00
C ALA A 481 23.59 -13.43 13.82
N GLY A 482 24.88 -13.19 13.53
CA GLY A 482 25.65 -13.86 12.48
C GLY A 482 25.20 -13.54 11.05
N MET A 483 24.52 -12.41 10.85
CA MET A 483 23.98 -12.04 9.54
C MET A 483 25.10 -11.63 8.59
N GLY A 484 26.10 -10.90 9.07
CA GLY A 484 27.27 -10.52 8.29
C GLY A 484 28.06 -11.73 7.80
N ALA A 485 28.38 -12.65 8.71
CA ALA A 485 29.03 -13.92 8.41
C ALA A 485 28.22 -14.73 7.39
N TYR A 486 26.91 -14.86 7.58
CA TYR A 486 26.04 -15.56 6.63
C TYR A 486 26.09 -14.93 5.23
N ILE A 487 26.05 -13.60 5.13
CA ILE A 487 26.14 -12.89 3.85
C ILE A 487 27.45 -13.22 3.15
N LEU A 488 28.58 -13.05 3.85
CA LEU A 488 29.93 -13.27 3.30
C LEU A 488 30.14 -14.71 2.82
N GLU A 489 29.60 -15.68 3.55
CA GLU A 489 29.71 -17.10 3.19
C GLU A 489 28.82 -17.49 2.00
N ASN A 490 27.69 -16.80 1.78
CA ASN A 490 26.66 -17.25 0.84
C ASN A 490 26.49 -16.40 -0.42
N PHE A 491 26.88 -15.12 -0.43
CA PHE A 491 26.53 -14.21 -1.52
C PHE A 491 27.04 -14.64 -2.90
N ARG A 492 28.17 -15.36 -2.95
CA ARG A 492 28.73 -15.90 -4.21
C ARG A 492 27.90 -17.04 -4.79
N ARG A 493 27.30 -17.86 -3.92
CA ARG A 493 26.59 -19.10 -4.29
C ARG A 493 25.09 -18.88 -4.44
N LYS A 494 24.52 -17.93 -3.71
CA LYS A 494 23.07 -17.70 -3.63
C LYS A 494 22.77 -16.20 -3.66
N ARG A 495 21.61 -15.86 -4.24
CA ARG A 495 21.06 -14.50 -4.19
C ARG A 495 20.56 -14.20 -2.77
N VAL A 496 21.43 -13.63 -1.95
CA VAL A 496 21.12 -13.26 -0.56
C VAL A 496 20.52 -11.84 -0.43
N PHE A 497 20.63 -11.03 -1.49
CA PHE A 497 19.98 -9.74 -1.64
C PHE A 497 19.32 -9.60 -3.01
N TYR A 498 18.25 -8.82 -3.08
CA TYR A 498 17.56 -8.43 -4.32
C TYR A 498 17.97 -7.04 -4.82
N THR A 499 18.35 -6.17 -3.88
CA THR A 499 18.86 -4.82 -4.11
C THR A 499 19.88 -4.51 -3.01
N THR A 500 20.55 -3.35 -3.02
CA THR A 500 21.53 -2.97 -1.97
C THR A 500 20.96 -3.06 -0.54
N ALA A 501 19.65 -2.83 -0.37
CA ALA A 501 18.99 -2.75 0.93
C ALA A 501 17.83 -3.77 1.10
N HIS A 502 17.59 -4.64 0.12
CA HIS A 502 16.53 -5.65 0.18
C HIS A 502 17.13 -7.06 0.38
N PRO A 503 17.36 -7.49 1.62
CA PRO A 503 17.81 -8.85 1.91
C PRO A 503 16.71 -9.88 1.56
N ASN A 504 17.12 -11.13 1.34
CA ASN A 504 16.17 -12.22 1.16
C ASN A 504 15.49 -12.65 2.48
N GLY A 505 14.46 -13.48 2.37
CA GLY A 505 13.72 -13.99 3.52
C GLY A 505 14.57 -14.77 4.54
N ALA A 506 15.72 -15.33 4.16
CA ALA A 506 16.59 -16.07 5.10
C ALA A 506 17.28 -15.13 6.09
N ILE A 507 17.87 -14.03 5.58
CA ILE A 507 18.46 -12.98 6.43
C ILE A 507 17.39 -12.34 7.30
N LEU A 508 16.22 -12.02 6.73
CA LEU A 508 15.11 -11.47 7.51
C LEU A 508 14.64 -12.44 8.60
N SER A 509 14.67 -13.76 8.35
CA SER A 509 14.38 -14.75 9.39
C SER A 509 15.43 -14.74 10.51
N MET A 510 16.71 -14.48 10.21
CA MET A 510 17.75 -14.31 11.23
C MET A 510 17.50 -13.04 12.06
N LEU A 511 17.15 -11.92 11.42
CA LEU A 511 16.77 -10.69 12.10
C LEU A 511 15.56 -10.91 13.02
N MET A 512 14.51 -11.60 12.56
CA MET A 512 13.34 -11.89 13.38
C MET A 512 13.66 -12.81 14.57
N LYS A 513 14.56 -13.79 14.40
CA LYS A 513 15.05 -14.63 15.51
C LYS A 513 15.82 -13.82 16.55
N TYR A 514 16.70 -12.93 16.09
CA TYR A 514 17.43 -12.00 16.96
C TYR A 514 16.45 -11.15 17.77
N LEU A 515 15.52 -10.47 17.09
CA LEU A 515 14.53 -9.63 17.77
C LEU A 515 13.63 -10.42 18.73
N ALA A 516 13.21 -11.63 18.37
CA ALA A 516 12.43 -12.49 19.26
C ALA A 516 13.19 -12.82 20.56
N LYS A 517 14.48 -13.13 20.44
CA LYS A 517 15.36 -13.37 21.58
C LYS A 517 15.47 -12.13 22.47
N GLU A 518 15.77 -10.97 21.89
CA GLU A 518 15.92 -9.70 22.63
C GLU A 518 14.60 -9.26 23.31
N LEU A 519 13.47 -9.58 22.69
CA LEU A 519 12.13 -9.31 23.26
C LEU A 519 11.69 -10.35 24.30
N GLY A 520 12.49 -11.39 24.56
CA GLY A 520 12.13 -12.47 25.49
C GLY A 520 11.00 -13.38 24.99
N VAL A 521 10.74 -13.38 23.68
CA VAL A 521 9.63 -14.09 23.04
C VAL A 521 10.13 -15.39 22.44
N ARG A 522 9.69 -16.53 22.99
CA ARG A 522 9.95 -17.84 22.39
C ARG A 522 9.01 -18.09 21.23
N GLN A 523 9.39 -17.63 20.03
CA GLN A 523 8.64 -17.88 18.80
C GLN A 523 9.54 -18.33 17.66
N LEU A 524 9.01 -19.26 16.86
CA LEU A 524 9.68 -19.79 15.70
C LEU A 524 9.02 -19.22 14.44
N PHE A 525 9.83 -18.57 13.61
CA PHE A 525 9.46 -18.18 12.26
C PHE A 525 9.79 -19.36 11.34
N TRP A 526 8.85 -20.30 11.21
CA TRP A 526 9.05 -21.54 10.47
C TRP A 526 9.22 -21.34 8.96
N PHE A 527 8.62 -20.29 8.38
CA PHE A 527 8.64 -20.05 6.95
C PHE A 527 9.10 -18.63 6.62
N SER A 528 10.12 -18.53 5.76
CA SER A 528 10.61 -17.25 5.23
C SER A 528 9.71 -16.65 4.16
N GLY A 529 8.71 -17.40 3.64
CA GLY A 529 7.87 -16.98 2.52
C GLY A 529 7.26 -15.59 2.68
N PRO A 530 6.55 -15.30 3.80
CA PRO A 530 6.02 -13.96 4.07
C PRO A 530 7.10 -12.88 4.24
N LEU A 531 8.29 -13.26 4.70
CA LEU A 531 9.43 -12.36 4.88
C LEU A 531 10.17 -12.08 3.56
N ASP A 532 9.99 -12.90 2.53
CA ASP A 532 10.64 -12.75 1.23
C ASP A 532 9.89 -11.80 0.28
N SER A 533 9.01 -10.95 0.81
CA SER A 533 8.18 -10.05 -0.02
C SER A 533 8.96 -8.98 -0.77
N LEU A 534 10.23 -8.71 -0.38
CA LEU A 534 11.11 -7.79 -1.11
C LEU A 534 11.60 -8.35 -2.45
N ARG A 535 11.36 -9.64 -2.72
CA ARG A 535 11.76 -10.33 -3.96
C ARG A 535 11.14 -9.76 -5.23
N SER A 536 10.04 -9.02 -5.11
CA SER A 536 9.29 -8.43 -6.24
C SER A 536 10.10 -7.40 -7.04
N LEU A 537 11.18 -6.87 -6.47
CA LEU A 537 12.06 -5.90 -7.08
C LEU A 537 13.51 -6.37 -6.95
N GLN A 538 14.13 -6.70 -8.07
CA GLN A 538 15.49 -7.21 -8.15
C GLN A 538 16.30 -6.37 -9.13
N ILE A 539 17.38 -5.74 -8.67
CA ILE A 539 18.24 -4.97 -9.56
C ILE A 539 19.30 -5.89 -10.16
N PRO A 540 19.40 -5.99 -11.50
CA PRO A 540 20.42 -6.81 -12.13
C PRO A 540 21.83 -6.46 -11.68
N VAL A 541 22.63 -7.49 -11.39
CA VAL A 541 24.05 -7.32 -11.06
C VAL A 541 24.84 -7.25 -12.36
N HIS A 542 25.76 -6.29 -12.46
CA HIS A 542 26.60 -6.13 -13.64
C HIS A 542 27.50 -7.37 -13.85
N PRO A 543 27.54 -8.00 -15.05
CA PRO A 543 28.30 -9.23 -15.28
C PRO A 543 29.79 -9.13 -14.93
N LYS A 544 30.45 -8.01 -15.26
CA LYS A 544 31.84 -7.76 -14.85
C LYS A 544 32.04 -7.62 -13.33
N VAL A 545 31.05 -7.07 -12.61
CA VAL A 545 31.08 -7.01 -11.13
C VAL A 545 30.91 -8.41 -10.55
N ALA A 546 29.97 -9.20 -11.10
CA ALA A 546 29.77 -10.59 -10.69
C ALA A 546 31.03 -11.44 -10.91
N ALA A 547 31.66 -11.33 -12.09
CA ALA A 547 32.91 -12.02 -12.40
C ALA A 547 34.07 -11.59 -11.47
N ALA A 548 34.21 -10.28 -11.21
CA ALA A 548 35.24 -9.76 -10.32
C ALA A 548 35.13 -10.28 -8.88
N LEU A 549 33.91 -10.62 -8.44
CA LEU A 549 33.60 -11.09 -7.08
C LEU A 549 33.34 -12.60 -6.96
N ASP A 550 33.47 -13.36 -8.06
CA ASP A 550 33.13 -14.79 -8.18
C ASP A 550 31.67 -15.11 -7.80
N VAL A 551 30.72 -14.31 -8.30
CA VAL A 551 29.28 -14.50 -8.05
C VAL A 551 28.68 -15.39 -9.14
N ARG A 552 28.28 -16.61 -8.77
CA ARG A 552 27.90 -17.68 -9.72
C ARG A 552 26.48 -17.59 -10.27
N TRP A 553 25.60 -16.88 -9.57
CA TRP A 553 24.18 -16.77 -9.95
C TRP A 553 23.87 -15.54 -10.80
N ALA A 554 24.85 -14.66 -11.03
CA ALA A 554 24.69 -13.35 -11.68
C ALA A 554 25.44 -13.26 -13.02
N GLY A 555 25.09 -14.12 -13.98
CA GLY A 555 25.60 -14.06 -15.35
C GLY A 555 24.83 -13.09 -16.26
N ALA A 556 25.30 -12.92 -17.50
CA ALA A 556 24.63 -12.09 -18.52
C ALA A 556 23.19 -12.57 -18.81
N ASP A 557 23.00 -13.89 -18.86
CA ASP A 557 21.69 -14.52 -19.11
C ASP A 557 20.80 -14.64 -17.86
N ALA A 558 21.29 -14.19 -16.69
CA ALA A 558 20.54 -14.28 -15.46
C ALA A 558 19.27 -13.42 -15.54
N ARG A 559 18.14 -14.00 -15.12
CA ARG A 559 16.86 -13.30 -15.08
C ARG A 559 16.59 -12.72 -13.69
N TYR A 560 16.08 -11.50 -13.68
CA TYR A 560 15.75 -10.73 -12.50
C TYR A 560 14.27 -10.35 -12.54
N LEU A 561 13.60 -10.41 -11.40
CA LEU A 561 12.21 -10.00 -11.26
C LEU A 561 12.15 -8.50 -10.97
N VAL A 562 11.76 -7.69 -11.95
CA VAL A 562 11.59 -6.25 -11.82
C VAL A 562 10.12 -5.94 -12.06
N ARG A 563 9.42 -5.42 -11.03
CA ARG A 563 8.00 -5.03 -11.14
C ARG A 563 7.07 -6.14 -11.68
N GLY A 564 7.42 -7.40 -11.44
CA GLY A 564 6.67 -8.57 -11.90
C GLY A 564 7.15 -9.17 -13.23
N GLU A 565 8.04 -8.50 -13.95
CA GLU A 565 8.61 -8.96 -15.21
C GLU A 565 9.98 -9.60 -15.02
N LYS A 566 10.30 -10.60 -15.84
CA LYS A 566 11.62 -11.23 -15.84
C LYS A 566 12.50 -10.57 -16.90
N VAL A 567 13.52 -9.83 -16.48
CA VAL A 567 14.44 -9.09 -17.37
C VAL A 567 15.87 -9.64 -17.24
N THR A 568 16.68 -9.56 -18.30
CA THR A 568 18.15 -9.69 -18.17
C THR A 568 18.77 -8.40 -17.64
N TRP A 569 20.06 -8.46 -17.35
CA TRP A 569 20.89 -7.27 -17.14
C TRP A 569 20.85 -6.32 -18.34
N GLU A 570 21.00 -6.85 -19.57
CA GLU A 570 21.00 -6.03 -20.79
C GLU A 570 19.65 -5.34 -21.01
N ASP A 571 18.54 -6.10 -20.94
CA ASP A 571 17.18 -5.56 -21.09
C ASP A 571 16.95 -4.37 -20.14
N TYR A 572 17.33 -4.54 -18.88
CA TYR A 572 17.13 -3.54 -17.84
C TYR A 572 17.93 -2.27 -18.09
N PHE A 573 19.24 -2.39 -18.36
CA PHE A 573 20.10 -1.22 -18.51
C PHE A 573 19.95 -0.52 -19.87
N ARG A 574 19.56 -1.23 -20.93
CA ARG A 574 19.12 -0.60 -22.17
C ARG A 574 17.83 0.21 -21.96
N LYS A 575 16.86 -0.34 -21.23
CA LYS A 575 15.65 0.40 -20.84
C LYS A 575 16.02 1.65 -20.03
N TYR A 576 16.93 1.53 -19.06
CA TYR A 576 17.41 2.67 -18.27
C TYR A 576 18.02 3.76 -19.16
N ILE A 577 18.95 3.38 -20.05
CA ILE A 577 19.60 4.31 -20.97
C ILE A 577 18.59 4.96 -21.91
N SER A 578 17.66 4.20 -22.50
CA SER A 578 16.63 4.75 -23.38
C SER A 578 15.68 5.68 -22.64
N TYR A 579 15.34 5.36 -21.40
CA TYR A 579 14.37 6.13 -20.62
C TYR A 579 14.94 7.47 -20.15
N TYR A 580 16.20 7.52 -19.72
CA TYR A 580 16.84 8.74 -19.21
C TYR A 580 17.75 9.45 -20.23
N GLY A 581 17.98 8.85 -21.38
CA GLY A 581 19.08 9.16 -22.27
C GLY A 581 18.95 10.39 -23.11
#